data_AF-A0A0T6XG56-F1
#
_entry.id   AF-A0A0T6XG56-F1
#
_cell.length_a   1.000
_cell.length_b   1.000
_cell.length_c   1.000
_cell.angle_alpha   90.00
_cell.angle_beta   90.00
_cell.angle_gamma   90.00
#
_symmetry.space_group_name_H-M   'P 1'
#
loop_
_entity.id
_entity.type
_entity.pdbx_description
1 polymer ?
#
loop_
_entity_poly.entity_id
_entity_poly.type
_entity_poly.pdbx_seq_one_letter_code
_entity_poly.pdbx_strand_id
1 'polypeptide(L)'
;MAAIVVDEKRYADALSHLDEDARSWVEHAIPDAIAERFAAAAQIVLCADFHRPVRSEDAELYSRNTYAPVWLTFVTPGDMDRGWSRLGNPTGVCCHHTEYLWNRGELQRIPGSTIEERCRHLCPSQQAPKGHFVILLSFDGIQKELVEAVKDLGGVTIVVEDKQREAKDLIDPDNYDMRCPADIQQDILESLFALRRAYQTRPLC
;
A
#
# COMPACT_ATOMS: atom_id res chain seq x y z
N MET A 1 14.95 -11.76 6.98
CA MET A 1 13.76 -11.13 7.61
C MET A 1 13.02 -12.16 8.43
N ALA A 2 12.34 -11.75 9.51
CA ALA A 2 11.42 -12.63 10.21
C ALA A 2 10.16 -12.82 9.34
N ALA A 3 9.83 -14.07 9.00
CA ALA A 3 8.61 -14.37 8.28
C ALA A 3 7.38 -13.97 9.13
N ILE A 4 6.35 -13.43 8.47
CA ILE A 4 5.03 -13.25 9.11
C ILE A 4 4.46 -14.65 9.30
N VAL A 5 4.28 -15.07 10.55
CA VAL A 5 3.72 -16.38 10.90
C VAL A 5 2.22 -16.24 11.05
N VAL A 6 1.48 -17.07 10.31
CA VAL A 6 0.02 -17.08 10.32
C VAL A 6 -0.46 -18.24 11.20
N ASP A 7 -1.28 -17.93 12.19
CA ASP A 7 -2.11 -18.93 12.86
C ASP A 7 -3.37 -19.21 12.04
N GLU A 8 -3.42 -20.37 11.39
CA GLU A 8 -4.50 -20.79 10.49
C GLU A 8 -5.87 -20.89 11.18
N LYS A 9 -5.91 -21.36 12.43
CA LYS A 9 -7.18 -21.50 13.18
C LYS A 9 -7.75 -20.13 13.51
N ARG A 10 -6.90 -19.23 13.98
CA ARG A 10 -7.26 -17.85 14.26
C ARG A 10 -7.66 -17.10 13.00
N TYR A 11 -7.04 -17.41 11.86
CA TYR A 11 -7.40 -16.83 10.57
C TYR A 11 -8.79 -17.28 10.11
N ALA A 12 -9.06 -18.58 10.15
CA ALA A 12 -10.38 -19.13 9.81
C ALA A 12 -11.49 -18.57 10.72
N ASP A 13 -11.22 -18.44 12.03
CA ASP A 13 -12.17 -17.81 12.97
C ASP A 13 -12.37 -16.32 12.67
N ALA A 14 -11.32 -15.59 12.30
CA ALA A 14 -11.45 -14.18 11.92
C ALA A 14 -12.34 -14.00 10.68
N LEU A 15 -12.16 -14.83 9.65
CA LEU A 15 -12.96 -14.82 8.42
C LEU A 15 -14.45 -15.07 8.70
N SER A 16 -14.77 -16.04 9.56
CA SER A 16 -16.17 -16.39 9.86
C SER A 16 -16.93 -15.29 10.63
N HIS A 17 -16.23 -14.27 11.11
CA HIS A 17 -16.79 -13.16 11.87
C HIS A 17 -16.84 -11.83 11.11
N LEU A 18 -16.37 -11.82 9.86
CA LEU A 18 -16.65 -10.72 8.94
C LEU A 18 -18.13 -10.72 8.56
N ASP A 19 -18.64 -9.53 8.23
CA ASP A 19 -19.92 -9.43 7.51
C ASP A 19 -19.81 -10.05 6.11
N GLU A 20 -20.96 -10.25 5.46
CA GLU A 20 -21.04 -10.96 4.18
C GLU A 20 -20.25 -10.25 3.07
N ASP A 21 -20.34 -8.92 3.02
CA ASP A 21 -19.66 -8.10 2.01
C ASP A 21 -18.13 -8.15 2.19
N ALA A 22 -17.62 -7.92 3.40
CA ALA A 22 -16.19 -7.96 3.67
C ALA A 22 -15.61 -9.37 3.49
N ARG A 23 -16.37 -10.42 3.86
CA ARG A 23 -15.95 -11.80 3.64
C ARG A 23 -15.86 -12.11 2.14
N SER A 24 -16.87 -11.71 1.36
CA SER A 24 -16.90 -11.90 -0.09
C SER A 24 -15.68 -11.24 -0.76
N TRP A 25 -15.33 -10.01 -0.36
CA TRP A 25 -14.13 -9.34 -0.86
C TRP A 25 -12.86 -10.11 -0.55
N VAL A 26 -12.69 -10.57 0.70
CA VAL A 26 -11.52 -11.32 1.12
C VAL A 26 -11.41 -12.68 0.42
N GLU A 27 -12.51 -13.42 0.29
CA GLU A 27 -12.51 -14.78 -0.27
C GLU A 27 -12.46 -14.82 -1.81
N HIS A 28 -12.86 -13.74 -2.50
CA HIS A 28 -13.03 -13.78 -3.96
C HIS A 28 -12.22 -12.75 -4.74
N ALA A 29 -11.81 -11.64 -4.11
CA ALA A 29 -11.04 -10.59 -4.81
C ALA A 29 -9.57 -10.53 -4.41
N ILE A 30 -9.22 -10.99 -3.21
CA ILE A 30 -7.87 -10.87 -2.66
C ILE A 30 -7.18 -12.24 -2.65
N PRO A 31 -5.94 -12.37 -3.15
CA PRO A 31 -5.18 -13.61 -2.99
C PRO A 31 -4.96 -13.97 -1.51
N ASP A 32 -5.19 -15.23 -1.14
CA ASP A 32 -5.09 -15.73 0.25
C ASP A 32 -3.78 -15.34 0.92
N ALA A 33 -2.65 -15.51 0.23
CA ALA A 33 -1.33 -15.17 0.75
C ALA A 33 -1.19 -13.69 1.14
N ILE A 34 -1.90 -12.77 0.46
CA ILE A 34 -1.93 -11.36 0.82
C ILE A 34 -2.81 -11.15 2.04
N ALA A 35 -4.03 -11.71 2.03
CA ALA A 35 -5.00 -11.56 3.12
C ALA A 35 -4.47 -12.11 4.46
N GLU A 36 -3.87 -13.30 4.44
CA GLU A 36 -3.26 -13.95 5.61
C GLU A 36 -2.11 -13.11 6.18
N ARG A 37 -1.17 -12.67 5.32
CA ARG A 37 -0.03 -11.85 5.75
C ARG A 37 -0.49 -10.49 6.27
N PHE A 38 -1.49 -9.88 5.65
CA PHE A 38 -2.09 -8.63 6.10
C PHE A 38 -2.71 -8.79 7.50
N ALA A 39 -3.47 -9.86 7.71
CA ALA A 39 -4.10 -10.13 8.99
C ALA A 39 -3.06 -10.36 10.10
N ALA A 40 -2.04 -11.16 9.82
CA ALA A 40 -1.04 -11.60 10.79
C ALA A 40 0.11 -10.59 11.03
N ALA A 41 0.31 -9.60 10.16
CA ALA A 41 1.39 -8.63 10.32
C ALA A 41 1.33 -7.91 11.68
N ALA A 42 2.47 -7.61 12.29
CA ALA A 42 2.51 -6.74 13.47
C ALA A 42 2.13 -5.30 13.10
N GLN A 43 2.53 -4.84 11.92
CA GLN A 43 2.28 -3.49 11.42
C GLN A 43 2.03 -3.51 9.90
N ILE A 44 1.12 -2.67 9.43
CA ILE A 44 0.89 -2.40 8.00
C ILE A 44 1.56 -1.07 7.65
N VAL A 45 2.33 -1.06 6.57
CA VAL A 45 2.93 0.16 6.00
C VAL A 45 2.33 0.36 4.62
N LEU A 46 1.42 1.32 4.49
CA LEU A 46 0.77 1.63 3.23
C LEU A 46 1.54 2.71 2.49
N CYS A 47 1.90 2.46 1.24
CA CYS A 47 2.53 3.40 0.33
C CYS A 47 1.63 3.61 -0.89
N ALA A 48 1.66 4.80 -1.47
CA ALA A 48 0.97 5.11 -2.72
C ALA A 48 1.98 5.56 -3.78
N ASP A 49 1.77 5.17 -5.03
CA ASP A 49 2.68 5.44 -6.15
C ASP A 49 1.87 5.88 -7.38
N PHE A 50 1.90 7.18 -7.68
CA PHE A 50 1.09 7.79 -8.74
C PHE A 50 1.90 7.98 -10.02
N HIS A 51 1.60 7.16 -11.03
CA HIS A 51 2.13 7.28 -12.42
C HIS A 51 1.27 8.19 -13.31
N ARG A 52 0.26 8.81 -12.70
CA ARG A 52 -0.61 9.82 -13.30
C ARG A 52 -0.64 11.06 -12.41
N PRO A 53 -1.09 12.22 -12.93
CA PRO A 53 -1.35 13.38 -12.09
C PRO A 53 -2.28 13.05 -10.92
N VAL A 54 -1.94 13.54 -9.73
CA VAL A 54 -2.76 13.40 -8.51
C VAL A 54 -4.07 14.17 -8.70
N ARG A 55 -5.20 13.56 -8.37
CA ARG A 55 -6.54 14.14 -8.51
C ARG A 55 -7.20 14.32 -7.15
N SER A 56 -8.34 15.02 -7.12
CA SER A 56 -9.07 15.28 -5.86
C SER A 56 -9.71 14.01 -5.30
N GLU A 57 -10.09 13.06 -6.17
CA GLU A 57 -10.69 11.79 -5.75
C GLU A 57 -9.70 10.93 -4.96
N ASP A 58 -8.40 11.06 -5.24
CA ASP A 58 -7.33 10.33 -4.53
C ASP A 58 -7.26 10.71 -3.02
N ALA A 59 -7.86 11.83 -2.62
CA ALA A 59 -7.92 12.25 -1.22
C ALA A 59 -8.74 11.30 -0.33
N GLU A 60 -9.66 10.52 -0.91
CA GLU A 60 -10.41 9.51 -0.14
C GLU A 60 -9.49 8.47 0.48
N LEU A 61 -8.39 8.12 -0.20
CA LEU A 61 -7.37 7.20 0.31
C LEU A 61 -6.76 7.68 1.64
N TYR A 62 -6.65 9.00 1.85
CA TYR A 62 -6.00 9.63 3.00
C TYR A 62 -6.97 10.04 4.10
N SER A 63 -8.23 10.32 3.75
CA SER A 63 -9.26 10.76 4.71
C SER A 63 -9.98 9.61 5.41
N ARG A 64 -10.15 8.46 4.75
CA ARG A 64 -10.93 7.32 5.28
C ARG A 64 -10.09 6.21 5.91
N ASN A 65 -8.81 6.06 5.53
CA ASN A 65 -7.91 5.05 6.09
C ASN A 65 -7.33 5.46 7.46
N THR A 66 -8.20 5.51 8.46
CA THR A 66 -7.80 5.77 9.85
C THR A 66 -7.00 4.63 10.48
N TYR A 67 -7.06 3.41 9.91
CA TYR A 67 -6.42 2.22 10.46
C TYR A 67 -4.94 2.05 10.09
N ALA A 68 -4.52 2.56 8.92
CA ALA A 68 -3.11 2.76 8.59
C ALA A 68 -2.98 3.96 7.63
N PRO A 69 -2.48 5.12 8.10
CA PRO A 69 -2.28 6.26 7.22
C PRO A 69 -1.26 5.91 6.13
N VAL A 70 -1.45 6.44 4.93
CA VAL A 70 -0.45 6.33 3.85
C VAL A 70 0.84 6.96 4.35
N TRP A 71 1.87 6.15 4.47
CA TRP A 71 3.14 6.50 5.07
C TRP A 71 4.04 7.26 4.09
N LEU A 72 4.05 6.86 2.82
CA LEU A 72 4.82 7.53 1.78
C LEU A 72 4.06 7.50 0.45
N THR A 73 4.10 8.65 -0.22
CA THR A 73 3.49 8.85 -1.53
C THR A 73 4.59 9.15 -2.54
N PHE A 74 4.63 8.43 -3.65
CA PHE A 74 5.47 8.73 -4.80
C PHE A 74 4.63 9.41 -5.87
N VAL A 75 5.16 10.50 -6.43
CA VAL A 75 4.45 11.30 -7.44
C VAL A 75 5.37 11.71 -8.58
N THR A 76 4.74 12.07 -9.69
CA THR A 76 5.43 12.68 -10.83
C THR A 76 5.99 14.06 -10.47
N PRO A 77 7.01 14.58 -11.20
CA PRO A 77 7.61 15.88 -10.91
C PRO A 77 6.61 17.04 -10.88
N GLY A 78 5.59 17.00 -11.74
CA GLY A 78 4.57 18.05 -11.82
C GLY A 78 3.70 18.16 -10.55
N ASP A 79 3.60 17.09 -9.77
CA ASP A 79 2.78 17.06 -8.56
C ASP A 79 3.57 17.41 -7.28
N MET A 80 4.90 17.52 -7.34
CA MET A 80 5.75 17.84 -6.18
C MET A 80 5.52 19.24 -5.61
N ASP A 81 5.14 20.20 -6.44
CA ASP A 81 4.94 21.58 -5.98
C ASP A 81 3.60 21.75 -5.26
N ARG A 82 2.51 21.28 -5.88
CA ARG A 82 1.13 21.49 -5.38
C ARG A 82 0.17 20.33 -5.65
N GLY A 83 0.51 19.38 -6.49
CA GLY A 83 -0.39 18.26 -6.80
C GLY A 83 -0.74 17.45 -5.55
N TRP A 84 0.25 17.22 -4.69
CA TRP A 84 0.07 16.51 -3.42
C TRP A 84 -0.84 17.22 -2.42
N SER A 85 -1.04 18.54 -2.51
CA SER A 85 -1.91 19.25 -1.57
C SER A 85 -3.37 18.81 -1.71
N ARG A 86 -3.75 18.25 -2.88
CA ARG A 86 -5.07 17.65 -3.13
C ARG A 86 -5.35 16.47 -2.20
N LEU A 87 -4.32 15.78 -1.72
CA LEU A 87 -4.43 14.62 -0.83
C LEU A 87 -4.81 15.02 0.62
N GLY A 88 -4.75 16.32 0.95
CA GLY A 88 -5.23 16.87 2.23
C GLY A 88 -4.37 16.57 3.46
N ASN A 89 -3.66 15.44 3.52
CA ASN A 89 -2.80 15.08 4.65
C ASN A 89 -1.75 13.98 4.32
N PRO A 90 -0.83 14.18 3.35
CA PRO A 90 0.20 13.18 3.09
C PRO A 90 1.28 13.18 4.17
N THR A 91 1.62 12.00 4.70
CA THR A 91 2.68 11.83 5.71
C THR A 91 4.07 12.12 5.16
N GLY A 92 4.30 11.84 3.87
CA GLY A 92 5.51 12.17 3.14
C GLY A 92 5.30 12.00 1.63
N VAL A 93 5.85 12.92 0.82
CA VAL A 93 5.70 12.92 -0.65
C VAL A 93 7.07 12.96 -1.31
N CYS A 94 7.42 11.92 -2.06
CA CYS A 94 8.66 11.82 -2.79
C CYS A 94 8.42 11.90 -4.30
N CYS A 95 9.38 12.46 -5.02
CA CYS A 95 9.36 12.46 -6.47
C CYS A 95 10.03 11.21 -7.04
N HIS A 96 9.49 10.68 -8.13
CA HIS A 96 10.18 9.64 -8.91
C HIS A 96 11.54 10.09 -9.44
N HIS A 97 11.66 11.36 -9.85
CA HIS A 97 12.82 11.86 -10.59
C HIS A 97 13.73 12.80 -9.81
N THR A 98 13.35 13.18 -8.58
CA THR A 98 14.16 14.09 -7.77
C THR A 98 14.47 13.49 -6.40
N GLU A 99 15.56 13.95 -5.81
CA GLU A 99 16.04 13.54 -4.49
C GLU A 99 15.31 14.25 -3.33
N TYR A 100 14.15 14.84 -3.60
CA TYR A 100 13.42 15.63 -2.63
C TYR A 100 12.21 14.88 -2.05
N LEU A 101 11.96 15.15 -0.78
CA LEU A 101 10.80 14.74 0.00
C LEU A 101 10.11 15.98 0.54
N TRP A 102 8.81 16.05 0.36
CA TRP A 102 7.98 16.92 1.17
C TRP A 102 7.51 16.16 2.41
N ASN A 103 7.88 16.60 3.60
CA ASN A 103 7.50 15.97 4.86
C ASN A 103 7.19 17.05 5.91
N ARG A 104 6.03 16.95 6.57
CA ARG A 104 5.60 17.89 7.63
C ARG A 104 5.71 19.38 7.26
N GLY A 105 5.49 19.71 5.99
CA GLY A 105 5.53 21.10 5.50
C GLY A 105 6.90 21.60 5.07
N GLU A 106 7.93 20.74 5.09
CA GLU A 106 9.28 21.10 4.67
C GLU A 106 9.73 20.25 3.47
N LEU A 107 10.41 20.89 2.52
CA LEU A 107 11.14 20.21 1.46
C LEU A 107 12.52 19.82 1.97
N GLN A 108 12.80 18.52 2.01
CA GLN A 108 14.05 17.95 2.49
C GLN A 108 14.70 17.14 1.37
N ARG A 109 16.03 17.20 1.27
CA ARG A 109 16.79 16.30 0.40
C ARG A 109 16.99 14.97 1.11
N ILE A 110 16.68 13.86 0.44
CA ILE A 110 16.90 12.51 0.93
C ILE A 110 18.16 11.94 0.28
N PRO A 111 18.98 11.17 1.02
CA PRO A 111 20.04 10.35 0.43
C PRO A 111 19.49 9.36 -0.61
N GLY A 112 20.23 9.18 -1.70
CA GLY A 112 19.91 8.23 -2.76
C GLY A 112 19.70 8.91 -4.12
N SER A 113 20.44 8.44 -5.11
CA SER A 113 20.37 8.89 -6.50
C SER A 113 19.23 8.23 -7.28
N THR A 114 18.86 7.00 -6.90
CA THR A 114 17.76 6.25 -7.52
C THR A 114 16.53 6.17 -6.60
N ILE A 115 15.36 5.89 -7.19
CA ILE A 115 14.12 5.71 -6.39
C ILE A 115 14.21 4.50 -5.47
N GLU A 116 14.92 3.45 -5.88
CA GLU A 116 15.22 2.27 -5.07
C GLU A 116 16.00 2.64 -3.80
N GLU A 117 17.09 3.40 -3.96
CA GLU A 117 17.92 3.86 -2.85
C GLU A 117 17.12 4.74 -1.89
N ARG A 118 16.31 5.66 -2.44
CA ARG A 118 15.43 6.51 -1.63
C ARG A 118 14.37 5.69 -0.92
N CYS A 119 13.73 4.73 -1.59
CA CYS A 119 12.76 3.83 -0.98
C CYS A 119 13.40 3.03 0.16
N ARG A 120 14.57 2.42 -0.04
CA ARG A 120 15.28 1.69 1.03
C ARG A 120 15.72 2.58 2.19
N HIS A 121 16.06 3.85 1.93
CA HIS A 121 16.42 4.81 2.96
C HIS A 121 15.21 5.25 3.78
N LEU A 122 14.09 5.54 3.11
CA LEU A 122 12.87 5.99 3.74
C LEU A 122 12.17 4.83 4.44
N CYS A 123 11.98 3.70 3.75
CA CYS A 123 11.31 2.54 4.29
C CYS A 123 12.18 1.99 5.42
N PRO A 124 11.64 1.87 6.64
CA PRO A 124 12.45 1.71 7.84
C PRO A 124 13.06 0.29 7.95
N SER A 125 13.98 -0.10 7.07
CA SER A 125 14.67 -1.39 7.18
C SER A 125 15.53 -1.51 8.46
N GLN A 126 15.94 -0.37 9.04
CA GLN A 126 16.71 -0.31 10.29
C GLN A 126 15.89 0.05 11.54
N GLN A 127 14.63 0.51 11.39
CA GLN A 127 13.78 0.94 12.51
C GLN A 127 12.38 0.30 12.52
N ALA A 128 12.01 -0.46 11.49
CA ALA A 128 10.73 -1.16 11.46
C ALA A 128 10.80 -2.34 12.42
N PRO A 129 9.80 -2.51 13.30
CA PRO A 129 9.67 -3.71 14.10
C PRO A 129 9.67 -4.95 13.20
N LYS A 130 10.18 -6.07 13.72
CA LYS A 130 10.02 -7.39 13.08
C LYS A 130 8.53 -7.63 12.82
N GLY A 131 8.16 -8.05 11.61
CA GLY A 131 6.77 -8.40 11.25
C GLY A 131 5.94 -7.28 10.60
N HIS A 132 6.56 -6.31 9.94
CA HIS A 132 5.83 -5.36 9.09
C HIS A 132 5.41 -5.99 7.75
N PHE A 133 4.32 -5.50 7.17
CA PHE A 133 3.87 -5.82 5.82
C PHE A 133 3.69 -4.53 5.03
N VAL A 134 4.53 -4.33 4.02
CA VAL A 134 4.50 -3.15 3.15
C VAL A 134 3.53 -3.40 2.00
N ILE A 135 2.66 -2.43 1.72
CA ILE A 135 1.73 -2.49 0.61
C ILE A 135 1.95 -1.26 -0.25
N LEU A 136 2.31 -1.48 -1.51
CA LEU A 136 2.42 -0.42 -2.49
C LEU A 136 1.16 -0.40 -3.36
N LEU A 137 0.42 0.70 -3.29
CA LEU A 137 -0.70 0.98 -4.18
C LEU A 137 -0.19 1.77 -5.38
N SER A 138 -0.03 1.12 -6.53
CA SER A 138 0.49 1.75 -7.74
C SER A 138 -0.65 2.13 -8.69
N PHE A 139 -0.87 3.42 -8.88
CA PHE A 139 -1.97 3.99 -9.67
C PHE A 139 -1.53 4.19 -11.12
N ASP A 140 -2.21 3.53 -12.06
CA ASP A 140 -2.04 3.65 -13.52
C ASP A 140 -0.63 3.30 -14.08
N GLY A 141 0.22 2.62 -13.31
CA GLY A 141 1.56 2.25 -13.74
C GLY A 141 2.35 1.57 -12.64
N ILE A 142 3.60 1.20 -12.93
CA ILE A 142 4.53 0.61 -11.97
C ILE A 142 5.92 1.21 -12.20
N GLN A 143 6.60 1.57 -11.11
CA GLN A 143 8.04 1.76 -11.11
C GLN A 143 8.72 0.47 -10.67
N LYS A 144 9.42 -0.22 -11.58
CA LYS A 144 10.00 -1.55 -11.32
C LYS A 144 10.95 -1.56 -10.12
N GLU A 145 11.83 -0.58 -10.03
CA GLU A 145 12.81 -0.47 -8.95
C GLU A 145 12.14 -0.23 -7.59
N LEU A 146 10.97 0.41 -7.58
CA LEU A 146 10.17 0.58 -6.36
C LEU A 146 9.49 -0.74 -5.95
N VAL A 147 8.98 -1.51 -6.92
CA VAL A 147 8.45 -2.84 -6.66
C VAL A 147 9.53 -3.75 -6.09
N GLU A 148 10.71 -3.81 -6.71
CA GLU A 148 11.84 -4.59 -6.22
C GLU A 148 12.19 -4.21 -4.77
N ALA A 149 12.28 -2.91 -4.48
CA ALA A 149 12.51 -2.43 -3.11
C ALA A 149 11.41 -2.86 -2.13
N VAL A 150 10.14 -2.86 -2.53
CA VAL A 150 9.02 -3.31 -1.70
C VAL A 150 9.06 -4.83 -1.50
N LYS A 151 9.40 -5.61 -2.53
CA LYS A 151 9.55 -7.06 -2.45
C LYS A 151 10.71 -7.47 -1.55
N ASP A 152 11.83 -6.76 -1.61
CA ASP A 152 12.98 -6.93 -0.71
C ASP A 152 12.60 -6.71 0.76
N LEU A 153 11.61 -5.86 1.02
CA LEU A 153 11.04 -5.62 2.34
C LEU A 153 9.93 -6.62 2.72
N GLY A 154 9.67 -7.63 1.88
CA GLY A 154 8.59 -8.59 2.08
C GLY A 154 7.22 -7.92 2.02
N GLY A 155 7.08 -6.90 1.19
CA GLY A 155 5.82 -6.28 0.87
C GLY A 155 5.11 -6.93 -0.31
N VAL A 156 4.03 -6.29 -0.72
CA VAL A 156 3.26 -6.60 -1.93
C VAL A 156 2.97 -5.32 -2.70
N THR A 157 2.71 -5.48 -3.99
CA THR A 157 2.33 -4.41 -4.91
C THR A 157 0.93 -4.70 -5.44
N ILE A 158 0.03 -3.75 -5.25
CA ILE A 158 -1.33 -3.76 -5.76
C ILE A 158 -1.42 -2.66 -6.81
N VAL A 159 -1.74 -3.02 -8.04
CA VAL A 159 -1.97 -2.05 -9.11
C VAL A 159 -3.43 -1.60 -9.05
N VAL A 160 -3.63 -0.29 -8.98
CA VAL A 160 -4.94 0.35 -8.92
C VAL A 160 -5.21 1.02 -10.27
N GLU A 161 -6.28 0.58 -10.94
CA GLU A 161 -6.55 0.96 -12.32
C GLU A 161 -7.80 1.83 -12.46
N ASP A 162 -7.66 2.96 -13.15
CA ASP A 162 -8.83 3.75 -13.54
C ASP A 162 -9.65 3.00 -14.60
N LYS A 163 -10.99 2.94 -14.41
CA LYS A 163 -11.94 2.35 -15.38
C LYS A 163 -11.81 2.88 -16.82
N GLN A 164 -11.25 4.08 -16.99
CA GLN A 164 -11.18 4.79 -18.27
C GLN A 164 -9.89 4.54 -19.06
N ARG A 165 -8.92 3.81 -18.51
CA ARG A 165 -7.68 3.48 -19.24
C ARG A 165 -7.68 2.03 -19.68
N GLU A 166 -7.79 1.83 -20.99
CA GLU A 166 -7.48 0.58 -21.71
C GLU A 166 -5.97 0.24 -21.66
N ALA A 167 -5.28 0.47 -20.54
CA ALA A 167 -3.89 0.03 -20.38
C ALA A 167 -3.84 -1.42 -19.87
N LYS A 168 -4.68 -2.31 -20.43
CA LYS A 168 -4.76 -3.69 -19.97
C LYS A 168 -3.47 -4.49 -20.24
N ASP A 169 -2.65 -4.06 -21.19
CA ASP A 169 -1.56 -4.87 -21.76
C ASP A 169 -0.14 -4.32 -21.58
N LEU A 170 0.07 -3.26 -20.77
CA LEU A 170 1.40 -2.60 -20.66
C LEU A 170 2.18 -2.92 -19.39
N ILE A 171 1.55 -3.55 -18.39
CA ILE A 171 2.20 -3.86 -17.12
C ILE A 171 2.45 -5.37 -17.05
N ASP A 172 3.72 -5.74 -17.00
CA ASP A 172 4.16 -7.13 -16.87
C ASP A 172 3.62 -7.75 -15.56
N PRO A 173 2.90 -8.88 -15.62
CA PRO A 173 2.28 -9.54 -14.48
C PRO A 173 3.28 -9.97 -13.39
N ASP A 174 4.56 -10.13 -13.74
CA ASP A 174 5.59 -10.50 -12.76
C ASP A 174 5.94 -9.34 -11.81
N ASN A 175 5.49 -8.11 -12.11
CA ASN A 175 5.80 -6.91 -11.33
C ASN A 175 4.69 -6.48 -10.35
N TYR A 176 3.64 -7.28 -10.15
CA TYR A 176 2.61 -7.01 -9.13
C TYR A 176 2.03 -8.29 -8.52
N ASP A 177 1.42 -8.19 -7.34
CA ASP A 177 0.76 -9.32 -6.67
C ASP A 177 -0.75 -9.36 -6.92
N MET A 178 -1.36 -8.19 -7.14
CA MET A 178 -2.80 -8.04 -7.32
C MET A 178 -3.11 -6.81 -8.18
N ARG A 179 -4.24 -6.86 -8.89
CA ARG A 179 -4.83 -5.72 -9.60
C ARG A 179 -6.24 -5.47 -9.08
N CYS A 180 -6.61 -4.20 -8.93
CA CYS A 180 -7.99 -3.82 -8.64
C CYS A 180 -8.38 -2.51 -9.34
N PRO A 181 -9.66 -2.37 -9.74
CA PRO A 181 -10.21 -1.09 -10.15
C PRO A 181 -10.19 -0.05 -9.02
N ALA A 182 -9.94 1.21 -9.37
CA ALA A 182 -9.89 2.34 -8.43
C ALA A 182 -11.19 2.54 -7.63
N ASP A 183 -12.35 2.21 -8.21
CA ASP A 183 -13.65 2.42 -7.56
C ASP A 183 -13.95 1.40 -6.46
N ILE A 184 -13.31 0.23 -6.46
CA ILE A 184 -13.49 -0.80 -5.42
C ILE A 184 -12.29 -0.91 -4.49
N GLN A 185 -11.23 -0.12 -4.74
CA GLN A 185 -9.98 -0.16 -3.98
C GLN A 185 -10.21 0.11 -2.49
N GLN A 186 -11.14 1.01 -2.16
CA GLN A 186 -11.50 1.29 -0.77
C GLN A 186 -12.15 0.08 -0.11
N ASP A 187 -13.14 -0.55 -0.75
CA ASP A 187 -13.85 -1.70 -0.19
C ASP A 187 -12.89 -2.86 0.12
N ILE A 188 -11.91 -3.09 -0.76
CA ILE A 188 -10.85 -4.08 -0.58
C ILE A 188 -10.00 -3.76 0.66
N LEU A 189 -9.55 -2.51 0.81
CA LEU A 189 -8.74 -2.10 1.96
C LEU A 189 -9.54 -2.18 3.27
N GLU A 190 -10.78 -1.73 3.28
CA GLU A 190 -11.66 -1.79 4.45
C GLU A 190 -11.92 -3.23 4.89
N SER A 191 -12.14 -4.14 3.94
CA SER A 191 -12.31 -5.57 4.19
C SER A 191 -11.04 -6.20 4.79
N LEU A 192 -9.86 -5.85 4.27
CA LEU A 192 -8.57 -6.28 4.84
C LEU A 192 -8.36 -5.76 6.29
N PHE A 193 -8.73 -4.51 6.56
CA PHE A 193 -8.66 -3.96 7.92
C PHE A 193 -9.67 -4.61 8.87
N ALA A 194 -10.87 -4.92 8.41
CA ALA A 194 -11.86 -5.65 9.17
C ALA A 194 -11.33 -7.06 9.54
N LEU A 195 -10.77 -7.78 8.57
CA LEU A 195 -10.12 -9.08 8.78
C LEU A 195 -9.00 -8.99 9.82
N ARG A 196 -8.08 -8.04 9.65
CA ARG A 196 -6.98 -7.80 10.58
C ARG A 196 -7.50 -7.52 11.99
N ARG A 197 -8.53 -6.69 12.14
CA ARG A 197 -9.13 -6.39 13.44
C ARG A 197 -9.72 -7.64 14.09
N ALA A 198 -10.47 -8.44 13.32
CA ALA A 198 -11.03 -9.70 13.79
C ALA A 198 -9.93 -10.68 14.22
N TYR A 199 -8.86 -10.77 13.41
CA TYR A 199 -7.68 -11.58 13.72
C TYR A 199 -7.04 -11.14 15.03
N GLN A 200 -6.65 -9.86 15.15
CA GLN A 200 -5.84 -9.36 16.26
C GLN A 200 -6.55 -9.31 17.62
N THR A 201 -7.87 -9.19 17.64
CA THR A 201 -8.64 -9.03 18.89
C THR A 201 -8.95 -10.35 19.61
N ARG A 202 -8.73 -11.49 18.97
CA ARG A 202 -9.16 -12.80 19.50
C ARG A 202 -8.02 -13.61 20.10
N PRO A 203 -8.10 -14.01 21.39
CA PRO A 203 -7.16 -14.95 21.97
C PRO A 203 -7.38 -16.36 21.39
N LEU A 204 -6.33 -17.19 21.40
CA LEU A 204 -6.40 -18.60 21.01
C LEU A 204 -7.37 -19.32 21.96
N CYS A 205 -8.44 -19.89 21.41
CA CYS A 205 -9.33 -20.82 22.11
C CYS A 205 -8.69 -22.20 22.24
#